data_AF-Q8RIC4-F1
#
_entry.id   AF-Q8RIC4-F1
#
_cell.length_a   1.000
_cell.length_b   1.000
_cell.length_c   1.000
_cell.angle_alpha   90.00
_cell.angle_beta   90.00
_cell.angle_gamma   90.00
#
_symmetry.space_group_name_H-M   'P 1'
#
loop_
_entity.id
_entity.type
_entity.pdbx_description
1 polymer ?
#
loop_
_entity_poly.entity_id
_entity_poly.type
_entity_poly.pdbx_seq_one_letter_code
_entity_poly.pdbx_strand_id
1 'polypeptide(L)' 'MDKNSLAHTKWNCKYHIVFTPKYRRQAIYGKIKKDIGAILRKLCEFKGDQL' A
#
# COMPACT_ATOMS: atom_id res chain seq x y z
N MET A 1 10.52 6.68 -15.28
CA MET A 1 10.89 5.91 -14.08
C MET A 1 10.94 6.89 -12.94
N ASP A 2 9.89 6.92 -12.14
CA ASP A 2 9.66 7.88 -11.04
C ASP A 2 10.77 7.73 -9.99
N LYS A 3 11.67 8.72 -9.95
CA LYS A 3 12.77 8.81 -8.99
C LYS A 3 12.45 9.97 -8.06
N ASN A 4 12.20 9.68 -6.79
CA ASN A 4 12.01 10.72 -5.79
C ASN A 4 13.37 11.33 -5.45
N SER A 5 13.40 12.65 -5.25
CA SER A 5 14.63 13.37 -4.96
C SER A 5 14.44 14.46 -3.91
N LEU A 6 15.38 14.52 -2.96
CA LEU A 6 15.69 15.66 -2.13
C LEU A 6 17.00 16.29 -2.60
N ALA A 7 17.36 17.44 -2.04
CA ALA A 7 18.54 18.23 -2.40
C ALA A 7 19.84 17.40 -2.53
N HIS A 8 19.99 16.33 -1.73
CA HIS A 8 21.20 15.50 -1.71
C HIS A 8 20.95 13.99 -1.83
N THR A 9 19.69 13.56 -2.04
CA THR A 9 19.36 12.14 -2.05
C THR A 9 18.36 11.86 -3.15
N LYS A 10 18.63 10.83 -3.96
CA LYS A 10 17.68 10.28 -4.94
C LYS A 10 17.39 8.84 -4.57
N TRP A 11 16.13 8.45 -4.54
CA TRP A 11 15.73 7.08 -4.21
C TRP A 11 14.58 6.59 -5.08
N ASN A 12 14.44 5.27 -5.12
CA ASN A 12 13.35 4.57 -5.77
C ASN A 12 12.95 3.41 -4.86
N CYS A 13 12.07 3.69 -3.91
CA CYS A 13 11.65 2.73 -2.90
C CYS A 13 10.38 2.00 -3.36
N LYS A 14 10.56 0.89 -4.07
CA LYS A 14 9.46 -0.01 -4.46
C LYS A 14 9.40 -1.18 -3.51
N TYR A 15 8.25 -1.40 -2.87
CA TYR A 15 8.04 -2.48 -1.93
C TYR A 15 6.93 -3.42 -2.40
N HIS A 16 7.13 -4.73 -2.24
CA HIS A 16 6.07 -5.71 -2.40
C HIS A 16 5.45 -6.02 -1.03
N ILE A 17 4.32 -5.40 -0.74
CA ILE A 17 3.62 -5.56 0.54
C ILE A 17 2.50 -6.59 0.36
N VAL A 18 2.51 -7.66 1.16
CA VAL A 18 1.51 -8.73 1.14
C VAL A 18 0.88 -8.87 2.52
N PHE A 19 -0.46 -8.92 2.57
CA PHE A 19 -1.21 -9.13 3.80
C PHE A 19 -1.97 -10.45 3.74
N THR A 20 -1.93 -11.21 4.84
CA THR A 20 -2.69 -12.45 4.98
C THR A 20 -3.62 -12.38 6.19
N PRO A 21 -4.85 -12.89 6.09
CA PRO A 21 -5.77 -12.92 7.23
C PRO A 21 -5.29 -13.94 8.27
N LYS A 22 -5.60 -13.67 9.55
CA LYS A 22 -5.36 -14.63 10.63
C LYS A 22 -6.04 -15.96 10.28
N TYR A 23 -5.30 -17.06 10.42
CA TYR A 23 -5.73 -18.42 10.04
C TYR A 23 -5.97 -18.63 8.54
N ARG A 24 -5.44 -17.77 7.65
CA ARG A 24 -5.55 -17.87 6.18
C ARG A 24 -7.00 -18.03 5.68
N ARG A 25 -7.97 -17.48 6.42
CA ARG A 25 -9.39 -17.53 6.04
C ARG A 25 -9.60 -16.80 4.72
N GLN A 26 -10.44 -17.33 3.83
CA GLN A 26 -10.78 -16.67 2.57
C GLN A 26 -11.71 -15.45 2.72
N ALA A 27 -11.89 -14.95 3.95
CA ALA A 27 -12.75 -13.80 4.26
C ALA A 27 -12.36 -12.51 3.49
N ILE A 28 -11.09 -12.38 3.10
CA ILE A 28 -10.61 -11.22 2.35
C ILE A 28 -11.11 -11.18 0.91
N TYR A 29 -11.47 -12.32 0.28
CA TYR A 29 -11.73 -12.36 -1.17
C TYR A 29 -13.11 -11.84 -1.61
N GLY A 30 -14.02 -11.59 -0.66
CA GLY A 30 -15.36 -11.07 -0.95
C GLY A 30 -15.47 -9.56 -0.82
N LYS A 31 -16.51 -9.11 -0.11
CA LYS A 31 -16.81 -7.68 0.12
C LYS A 31 -15.65 -6.94 0.80
N ILE A 32 -14.96 -7.61 1.71
CA ILE A 32 -13.84 -7.06 2.51
C ILE A 32 -12.66 -6.63 1.61
N LYS A 33 -12.45 -7.25 0.44
CA LYS A 33 -11.36 -6.88 -0.49
C LYS A 33 -11.43 -5.42 -0.91
N LYS A 34 -12.63 -4.96 -1.26
CA LYS A 34 -12.85 -3.59 -1.74
C LYS A 34 -12.59 -2.58 -0.62
N ASP A 35 -13.11 -2.86 0.57
CA ASP A 35 -13.00 -1.98 1.72
C ASP A 35 -11.54 -1.85 2.19
N ILE A 36 -10.80 -2.96 2.29
CA ILE A 36 -9.37 -2.94 2.62
C ILE A 36 -8.59 -2.10 1.61
N GLY A 37 -8.84 -2.26 0.32
CA GLY A 37 -8.17 -1.48 -0.71
C GLY A 37 -8.47 0.02 -0.62
N ALA A 38 -9.72 0.39 -0.29
CA ALA A 38 -10.10 1.78 -0.09
C ALA A 38 -9.45 2.40 1.16
N ILE A 39 -9.41 1.65 2.27
CA ILE A 39 -8.75 2.07 3.51
C ILE A 39 -7.25 2.29 3.28
N LEU A 40 -6.58 1.35 2.61
CA LEU A 40 -5.14 1.46 2.32
C LEU A 40 -4.81 2.68 1.44
N ARG A 41 -5.59 2.92 0.38
CA ARG A 41 -5.41 4.12 -0.46
C ARG A 41 -5.59 5.41 0.34
N LYS A 42 -6.65 5.49 1.16
CA LYS A 42 -6.91 6.64 2.02
C LYS A 42 -5.78 6.88 3.04
N LEU A 43 -5.23 5.81 3.61
CA LEU A 43 -4.09 5.90 4.53
C LEU A 43 -2.82 6.40 3.83
N CYS A 44 -2.57 5.96 2.59
CA CYS A 44 -1.45 6.43 1.79
C CYS A 44 -1.60 7.91 1.40
N GLU A 45 -2.80 8.33 1.00
CA GLU A 45 -3.13 9.75 0.74
C GLU A 45 -2.87 10.62 1.98
N PHE A 46 -3.27 10.17 3.17
CA PHE A 46 -3.00 10.90 4.41
C PHE A 46 -1.51 11.01 4.75
N LYS A 47 -0.71 9.98 4.47
CA LYS A 47 0.74 10.00 4.72
C LYS A 47 1.52 10.75 3.63
N GLY A 48 0.90 11.07 2.50
CA GLY A 48 1.57 11.64 1.34
C GLY A 48 2.43 10.64 0.57
N ASP A 49 2.28 9.34 0.85
CA ASP A 49 3.01 8.25 0.19
C ASP A 49 2.20 7.72 -0.99
N GLN A 50 2.79 7.63 -2.18
CA GLN A 50 2.15 7.02 -3.35
C GLN A 50 2.26 5.48 -3.29
N LEU A 51 1.12 4.80 -3.47
CA LEU A 51 1.01 3.34 -3.59
C LEU A 51 1.38 2.86 -4.99
#